data_AF-A0A8X6TFZ7-F1
#
_entry.id   AF-A0A8X6TFZ7-F1
#
_cell.length_a   1.000
_cell.length_b   1.000
_cell.length_c   1.000
_cell.angle_alpha   90.00
_cell.angle_beta   90.00
_cell.angle_gamma   90.00
#
_symmetry.space_group_name_H-M   'P 1'
#
loop_
_entity.id
_entity.type
_entity.pdbx_description
1 polymer ?
#
loop_
_entity_poly.entity_id
_entity_poly.type
_entity_poly.pdbx_seq_one_letter_code
_entity_poly.pdbx_strand_id
1 'polypeptide(L)'
;MYDNDIPDLQIEFDRVGIHRLTPIAVKFPSVKNKGTIERRMLPIVLYWACAVHKMQGCTVDKAVINLGSNLFADGQAYVALSRLRSLDGLRIEDLDCLKLTRTTPCNEDALEEMERMRKYPPAPRP
;
A
#
# COMPACT_ATOMS: atom_id res chain seq x y z
N MET A 1 -10.86 26.67 21.82
CA MET A 1 -11.71 25.80 22.66
C MET A 1 -11.36 24.31 22.52
N TYR A 2 -10.69 23.87 21.45
CA TYR A 2 -10.37 22.45 21.19
C TYR A 2 -8.86 22.12 21.23
N ASP A 3 -8.01 23.01 21.74
CA ASP A 3 -6.55 22.82 21.65
C ASP A 3 -6.03 21.64 22.48
N ASN A 4 -6.82 21.14 23.45
CA ASN A 4 -6.46 20.07 24.37
C ASN A 4 -7.24 18.75 24.16
N ASP A 5 -8.05 18.63 23.11
CA ASP A 5 -8.94 17.47 22.94
C ASP A 5 -8.21 16.19 22.55
N ILE A 6 -7.03 16.32 21.95
CA ILE A 6 -6.18 15.20 21.56
C ILE A 6 -4.90 15.31 22.39
N PRO A 7 -4.64 14.36 23.30
CA PRO A 7 -3.46 14.41 24.15
C PRO A 7 -2.20 14.04 23.37
N ASP A 8 -1.06 14.53 23.86
CA ASP A 8 0.23 13.95 23.53
C ASP A 8 0.27 12.48 23.97
N LEU A 9 0.88 11.63 23.15
CA LEU A 9 0.99 10.20 23.43
C LEU A 9 2.45 9.78 23.44
N GLN A 10 2.81 8.91 24.37
CA GLN A 10 4.09 8.23 24.39
C GLN A 10 3.84 6.75 24.15
N ILE A 11 4.36 6.22 23.05
CA ILE A 11 4.22 4.80 22.67
C ILE A 11 5.60 4.16 22.71
N GLU A 12 5.69 3.02 23.37
CA GLU A 12 6.85 2.14 23.28
C GLU A 12 6.62 1.12 22.16
N PHE A 13 7.42 1.19 21.10
CA PHE A 13 7.40 0.25 20.00
C PHE A 13 8.52 -0.78 20.20
N ASP A 14 8.18 -2.07 20.19
CA ASP A 14 9.08 -3.18 20.50
C ASP A 14 10.50 -3.06 19.91
N ARG A 15 10.61 -2.66 18.63
CA ARG A 15 11.88 -2.60 17.89
C ARG A 15 12.46 -1.20 17.73
N VAL A 16 11.68 -0.15 18.01
CA VAL A 16 12.03 1.25 17.69
C VAL A 16 12.10 2.11 18.96
N GLY A 17 11.81 1.52 20.12
CA GLY A 17 11.84 2.17 21.42
C GLY A 17 10.66 3.11 21.65
N ILE A 18 10.85 4.05 22.57
CA ILE A 18 9.84 5.01 22.99
C ILE A 18 9.78 6.19 22.02
N HIS A 19 8.58 6.48 21.50
CA HIS A 19 8.30 7.63 20.64
C HIS A 19 7.23 8.51 21.28
N ARG A 20 7.48 9.83 21.25
CA ARG A 20 6.51 10.84 21.63
C ARG A 20 5.81 11.37 20.39
N LEU A 21 4.49 11.32 20.40
CA LEU A 21 3.61 11.73 19.32
C LEU A 21 2.79 12.92 19.78
N THR A 22 2.88 14.01 19.03
CA THR A 22 2.08 15.22 19.24
C THR A 22 1.00 15.31 18.16
N PRO A 23 -0.21 15.81 18.48
CA PRO A 23 -1.24 16.01 17.48
C PRO A 23 -0.78 16.94 16.35
N ILE A 24 -1.12 16.57 15.12
CA ILE A 24 -0.89 17.39 13.92
C ILE A 24 -2.21 17.96 13.42
N ALA A 25 -2.16 19.19 12.90
CA ALA A 25 -3.29 19.86 12.26
C ALA A 25 -3.06 19.91 10.74
N VAL A 26 -3.98 19.32 9.97
CA VAL A 26 -3.94 19.33 8.50
C VAL A 26 -5.12 20.15 7.98
N LYS A 27 -4.82 21.13 7.13
CA LYS A 27 -5.80 22.05 6.54
C LYS A 27 -6.09 21.66 5.09
N PHE A 28 -7.37 21.58 4.76
CA PHE A 28 -7.87 21.22 3.43
C PHE A 28 -8.69 22.37 2.85
N PRO A 29 -8.49 22.72 1.56
CA PRO A 29 -9.33 23.69 0.90
C PRO A 29 -10.77 23.15 0.78
N SER A 30 -11.76 24.00 1.07
CA SER A 30 -13.17 23.64 0.86
C SER A 30 -13.49 23.59 -0.63
N VAL A 31 -14.24 22.56 -1.06
CA VAL A 31 -14.66 22.33 -2.46
C VAL A 31 -15.36 23.54 -3.10
N LYS A 32 -15.97 24.43 -2.29
CA LYS A 32 -16.68 25.62 -2.77
C LYS A 32 -16.00 26.95 -2.42
N ASN A 33 -14.71 26.95 -2.07
CA ASN A 33 -13.97 28.14 -1.62
C ASN A 33 -14.61 28.87 -0.41
N LYS A 34 -15.48 28.19 0.35
CA LYS A 34 -16.18 28.77 1.52
C LYS A 34 -15.34 28.70 2.82
N GLY A 35 -14.02 28.63 2.70
CA GLY A 35 -13.09 28.51 3.82
C GLY A 35 -12.24 27.25 3.79
N THR A 36 -11.66 26.92 4.94
CA THR A 36 -10.70 25.83 5.13
C THR A 36 -11.24 24.86 6.17
N ILE A 37 -11.16 23.56 5.91
CA ILE A 37 -11.48 22.51 6.87
C ILE A 37 -10.18 22.09 7.54
N GLU A 38 -10.15 22.05 8.87
CA GLU A 38 -9.00 21.57 9.63
C GLU A 38 -9.31 20.21 10.28
N ARG A 39 -8.39 19.26 10.13
CA ARG A 39 -8.40 17.98 10.86
C ARG A 39 -7.21 17.92 11.79
N ARG A 40 -7.46 17.78 13.10
CA ARG A 40 -6.45 17.48 14.11
C ARG A 40 -6.44 15.99 14.42
N MET A 41 -5.27 15.36 14.45
CA MET A 41 -5.12 13.92 14.71
C MET A 41 -3.71 13.57 15.20
N LEU A 42 -3.53 12.43 15.85
CA LEU A 42 -2.20 11.85 16.03
C LEU A 42 -1.69 11.29 14.68
N PRO A 43 -0.40 11.44 14.34
CA PRO A 43 0.16 10.98 13.07
C PRO A 43 0.42 9.45 13.07
N ILE A 44 -0.60 8.65 13.35
CA ILE A 44 -0.53 7.18 13.41
C ILE A 44 -1.67 6.54 12.63
N VAL A 45 -1.42 5.34 12.12
CA VAL A 45 -2.40 4.51 11.43
C VAL A 45 -2.17 3.05 11.81
N LEU A 46 -3.25 2.29 11.98
CA LEU A 46 -3.17 0.84 12.16
C LEU A 46 -2.69 0.20 10.85
N TYR A 47 -1.65 -0.63 10.95
CA TYR A 47 -0.98 -1.20 9.77
C TYR A 47 -1.08 -2.73 9.67
N TRP A 48 -1.89 -3.37 10.52
CA TRP A 48 -2.10 -4.84 10.46
C TRP A 48 -2.80 -5.29 9.17
N ALA A 49 -3.74 -4.49 8.68
CA ALA A 49 -4.40 -4.69 7.40
C ALA A 49 -4.20 -3.43 6.56
N CYS A 50 -3.68 -3.61 5.33
CA CYS A 50 -3.37 -2.52 4.43
C CYS A 50 -3.72 -2.89 2.99
N ALA A 51 -4.07 -1.89 2.20
CA ALA A 51 -4.29 -2.08 0.78
C ALA A 51 -2.98 -2.41 0.07
N VAL A 52 -3.04 -3.29 -0.94
CA VAL A 52 -1.87 -3.77 -1.70
C VAL A 52 -1.00 -2.63 -2.24
N HIS A 53 -1.61 -1.53 -2.72
CA HIS A 53 -0.87 -0.38 -3.25
C HIS A 53 -0.03 0.36 -2.17
N LYS A 54 -0.40 0.27 -0.89
CA LYS A 54 0.39 0.82 0.23
C LYS A 54 1.56 -0.08 0.63
N MET A 55 1.56 -1.32 0.17
CA MET A 55 2.59 -2.33 0.42
C MET A 55 3.65 -2.37 -0.68
N GLN A 56 3.53 -1.55 -1.73
CA GLN A 56 4.50 -1.56 -2.82
C GLN A 56 5.90 -1.18 -2.32
N GLY A 57 6.88 -2.06 -2.55
CA GLY A 57 8.26 -1.87 -2.09
C GLY A 57 8.54 -2.36 -0.67
N CYS A 58 7.54 -2.82 0.09
CA CYS A 58 7.78 -3.49 1.36
C CYS A 58 8.06 -4.99 1.17
N THR A 59 8.67 -5.61 2.17
CA THR A 59 8.89 -7.06 2.25
C THR A 59 8.33 -7.55 3.57
N VAL A 60 7.51 -8.59 3.54
CA VAL A 60 6.86 -9.17 4.72
C VAL A 60 7.13 -10.67 4.82
N ASP A 61 7.14 -11.18 6.05
CA ASP A 61 7.37 -12.60 6.32
C ASP A 61 6.13 -13.45 6.21
N LYS A 62 5.02 -12.93 6.75
CA LYS A 62 3.76 -13.62 6.80
C LYS A 62 2.68 -12.64 6.42
N ALA A 63 1.77 -13.08 5.57
CA ALA A 63 0.62 -12.28 5.17
C ALA A 63 -0.59 -13.16 4.89
N VAL A 64 -1.74 -12.66 5.29
CA VAL A 64 -3.04 -13.14 4.81
C VAL A 64 -3.45 -12.23 3.67
N ILE A 65 -3.68 -12.79 2.48
CA ILE A 65 -4.03 -12.04 1.28
C ILE A 65 -5.39 -12.50 0.79
N ASN A 66 -6.26 -11.54 0.48
CA ASN A 66 -7.52 -11.78 -0.18
C ASN A 66 -7.36 -11.45 -1.68
N LEU A 67 -7.44 -12.49 -2.52
CA LEU A 67 -7.36 -12.43 -3.99
C LEU A 67 -8.72 -12.74 -4.63
N GLY A 68 -9.81 -12.47 -3.92
CA GLY A 68 -11.17 -12.72 -4.36
C GLY A 68 -11.74 -11.63 -5.26
N SER A 69 -13.03 -11.39 -5.10
CA SER A 69 -13.80 -10.40 -5.88
C SER A 69 -13.29 -8.96 -5.76
N ASN A 70 -12.50 -8.64 -4.73
CA ASN A 70 -11.91 -7.32 -4.51
C ASN A 70 -10.69 -7.00 -5.37
N LEU A 71 -10.19 -7.94 -6.20
CA LEU A 71 -9.20 -7.61 -7.22
C LEU A 71 -9.82 -6.75 -8.32
N PHE A 72 -9.24 -5.57 -8.58
CA PHE A 72 -9.80 -4.62 -9.54
C PHE A 72 -8.79 -4.04 -10.54
N ALA A 73 -7.49 -4.25 -10.32
CA ALA A 73 -6.44 -3.72 -11.18
C ALA A 73 -5.46 -4.81 -11.62
N ASP A 74 -4.98 -4.69 -12.86
CA ASP A 74 -3.98 -5.59 -13.44
C ASP A 74 -2.67 -5.54 -12.64
N GLY A 75 -2.05 -6.69 -12.44
CA GLY A 75 -0.83 -6.81 -11.64
C GLY A 75 -1.01 -6.62 -10.13
N GLN A 76 -2.20 -6.26 -9.62
CA GLN A 76 -2.44 -6.10 -8.17
C GLN A 76 -2.17 -7.40 -7.41
N ALA A 77 -2.62 -8.54 -7.95
CA ALA A 77 -2.33 -9.85 -7.35
C ALA A 77 -0.82 -10.14 -7.31
N TYR A 78 -0.10 -9.81 -8.38
CA TYR A 78 1.37 -9.95 -8.43
C TYR A 78 2.05 -9.06 -7.39
N VAL A 79 1.64 -7.79 -7.27
CA VAL A 79 2.20 -6.88 -6.25
C VAL A 79 2.00 -7.47 -4.86
N ALA A 80 0.81 -7.98 -4.55
CA ALA A 80 0.50 -8.57 -3.25
C ALA A 80 1.37 -9.81 -2.95
N LEU A 81 1.43 -10.76 -3.88
CA LEU A 81 2.17 -12.00 -3.71
C LEU A 81 3.69 -11.79 -3.66
N SER A 82 4.22 -10.86 -4.46
CA SER A 82 5.65 -10.54 -4.51
C SER A 82 6.19 -9.85 -3.25
N ARG A 83 5.34 -9.49 -2.28
CA ARG A 83 5.81 -8.91 -1.00
C ARG A 83 6.31 -9.98 -0.03
N LEU A 84 5.89 -11.24 -0.19
CA LEU A 84 6.30 -12.32 0.68
C LEU A 84 7.69 -12.85 0.29
N ARG A 85 8.47 -13.22 1.30
CA ARG A 85 9.79 -13.86 1.11
C ARG A 85 9.69 -15.34 0.78
N SER A 86 8.66 -16.02 1.29
CA SER A 86 8.45 -17.46 1.08
C SER A 86 6.96 -17.80 1.02
N LEU A 87 6.66 -18.94 0.40
CA LEU A 87 5.30 -19.47 0.34
C LEU A 87 4.80 -19.98 1.69
N ASP A 88 5.69 -20.40 2.59
CA ASP A 88 5.33 -20.85 3.94
C ASP A 88 4.65 -19.76 4.79
N GLY A 89 4.94 -18.49 4.47
CA GLY A 89 4.32 -17.33 5.11
C GLY A 89 3.00 -16.88 4.49
N LEU A 90 2.57 -17.50 3.38
CA LEU A 90 1.40 -17.10 2.62
C LEU A 90 0.14 -17.83 3.11
N ARG A 91 -0.91 -17.06 3.36
CA ARG A 91 -2.28 -17.58 3.46
C ARG A 91 -3.18 -16.82 2.50
N ILE A 92 -3.87 -17.55 1.63
CA ILE A 92 -4.89 -16.97 0.74
C ILE A 92 -6.26 -17.20 1.39
N GLU A 93 -7.01 -16.12 1.60
CA GLU A 93 -8.35 -16.19 2.20
C GLU A 93 -9.44 -16.47 1.16
N ASP A 94 -9.35 -15.81 0.01
CA ASP A 94 -10.24 -15.97 -1.13
C ASP A 94 -9.44 -15.85 -2.43
N LEU A 95 -9.87 -16.56 -3.47
CA LEU A 95 -9.18 -16.64 -4.76
C LEU A 95 -10.17 -16.69 -5.92
N ASP A 96 -10.22 -15.60 -6.67
CA ASP A 96 -10.95 -15.53 -7.93
C ASP A 96 -10.00 -15.84 -9.09
N CYS A 97 -9.89 -17.12 -9.45
CA CYS A 97 -9.02 -17.58 -10.55
C CYS A 97 -9.34 -16.89 -11.88
N LEU A 98 -10.60 -16.54 -12.13
CA LEU A 98 -11.01 -15.91 -13.40
C LEU A 98 -10.40 -14.52 -13.56
N LYS A 99 -10.19 -13.79 -12.45
CA LYS A 99 -9.50 -12.50 -12.47
C LYS A 99 -7.99 -12.60 -12.66
N LEU A 100 -7.42 -13.76 -12.39
CA LEU A 100 -5.99 -14.02 -12.60
C LEU A 100 -5.69 -14.57 -13.99
N THR A 101 -6.63 -15.29 -14.61
CA THR A 101 -6.41 -16.05 -15.85
C THR A 101 -7.21 -15.54 -17.05
N ARG A 102 -8.00 -14.47 -16.92
CA ARG A 102 -8.74 -13.90 -18.07
C ARG A 102 -7.81 -13.28 -19.12
N THR A 103 -8.40 -12.99 -20.27
CA THR A 103 -7.81 -12.61 -21.57
C THR A 103 -6.74 -11.52 -21.57
N THR A 104 -6.63 -10.71 -20.52
CA THR A 104 -5.58 -9.69 -20.37
C THR A 104 -5.14 -9.65 -18.90
N PRO A 105 -4.36 -10.64 -18.42
CA PRO A 105 -3.95 -10.72 -17.01
C PRO A 105 -2.87 -9.69 -16.64
N CYS A 106 -2.28 -9.07 -17.67
CA CYS A 106 -1.28 -8.03 -17.59
C CYS A 106 -1.54 -7.00 -18.69
N ASN A 107 -1.15 -5.76 -18.43
CA ASN A 107 -1.15 -4.69 -19.43
C ASN A 107 -0.28 -5.09 -20.65
N GLU A 108 -0.88 -5.10 -21.84
CA GLU A 108 -0.23 -5.53 -23.09
C GLU A 108 0.92 -4.59 -23.49
N ASP A 109 0.73 -3.27 -23.40
CA ASP A 109 1.78 -2.27 -23.67
C ASP A 109 3.02 -2.50 -22.78
N ALA A 110 2.80 -2.85 -21.52
CA ALA A 110 3.88 -3.15 -20.58
C ALA A 110 4.61 -4.46 -20.95
N LEU A 111 3.89 -5.46 -21.47
CA LEU A 111 4.48 -6.71 -21.93
C LEU A 111 5.32 -6.49 -23.18
N GLU A 112 4.78 -5.77 -24.16
CA GLU A 112 5.49 -5.40 -25.41
C GLU A 112 6.78 -4.63 -25.10
N GLU A 113 6.72 -3.68 -24.16
CA GLU A 113 7.90 -2.92 -23.75
C GLU A 113 8.93 -3.80 -23.03
N MET A 114 8.49 -4.75 -22.19
CA MET A 114 9.40 -5.73 -21.57
C MET A 114 10.07 -6.63 -22.62
N GLU A 115 9.36 -7.05 -23.66
CA GLU A 115 9.91 -7.82 -24.78
C GLU A 115 10.91 -6.99 -25.60
N ARG A 116 10.58 -5.72 -25.87
CA ARG A 116 11.50 -4.77 -26.51
C ARG A 116 12.78 -4.63 -25.70
N MET A 117 12.69 -4.45 -24.38
CA MET A 117 13.86 -4.34 -23.50
C MET A 117 14.70 -5.62 -23.46
N ARG A 118 14.08 -6.81 -23.52
CA ARG A 118 14.82 -8.09 -23.60
C ARG A 118 15.61 -8.22 -24.89
N LYS A 119 15.06 -7.75 -26.01
CA LYS A 119 15.72 -7.82 -27.33
C LYS A 119 16.73 -6.69 -27.55
N TYR A 120 16.42 -5.50 -27.05
CA TYR A 120 17.20 -4.28 -27.19
C TYR A 120 17.37 -3.60 -25.81
N PRO A 121 18.28 -4.13 -24.97
CA PRO A 121 18.50 -3.56 -23.65
C PRO A 121 19.04 -2.14 -23.77
N PRO A 122 18.60 -1.21 -22.91
CA PRO A 122 19.17 0.13 -22.88
C PRO A 122 20.67 0.05 -22.62
N ALA A 123 21.43 0.94 -23.26
CA ALA A 123 22.85 1.04 -22.99
C ALA A 123 23.07 1.25 -21.48
N PRO A 124 24.12 0.62 -20.89
CA PRO A 124 24.43 0.83 -19.48
C PRO A 124 24.58 2.32 -19.22
N ARG A 125 23.99 2.80 -18.12
CA ARG A 125 24.21 4.17 -17.67
C ARG A 125 25.72 4.35 -17.41
N PRO A 126 26.30 5.49 -17.84
CA PRO A 126 27.73 5.76 -17.66
C PRO A 126 28.14 5.76 -16.19
#